data_AF-A0A6J5UII9-F1
#
_entry.id   AF-A0A6J5UII9-F1
#
_cell.length_a   1.000
_cell.length_b   1.000
_cell.length_c   1.000
_cell.angle_alpha   90.00
_cell.angle_beta   90.00
_cell.angle_gamma   90.00
#
_symmetry.space_group_name_H-M   'P 1'
#
loop_
_entity.id
_entity.type
_entity.pdbx_description
1 polymer ?
#
loop_
_entity_poly.entity_id
_entity_poly.type
_entity_poly.pdbx_seq_one_letter_code
_entity_poly.pdbx_strand_id
1 'polypeptide(L)'
;MCRLQALLIHNGGEGEHKDPEFLKLQPFGQVPVIQDGDYTLYDPKIIQESEAKLGKVLDIYEERLSKSKYLAGDFFSLADLSHLPFSQHLVADLGKEHIIRDRKHVSAWWDDISNRPSWKKVHQLGVFEFPKRL
;
A
#
# COMPACT_ATOMS: atom_id res chain seq x y z
N MET A 1 3.37 -16.16 12.27
CA MET A 1 2.91 -14.96 13.00
C MET A 1 3.99 -13.90 12.81
N CYS A 2 3.80 -13.01 11.85
CA CYS A 2 4.68 -11.85 11.67
C CYS A 2 4.45 -10.92 12.87
N ARG A 3 5.51 -10.63 13.63
CA ARG A 3 5.42 -9.78 14.80
C ARG A 3 5.41 -8.34 14.29
N LEU A 4 4.21 -7.78 14.14
CA LEU A 4 3.98 -6.37 13.85
C LEU A 4 4.50 -5.55 15.04
N GLN A 5 5.80 -5.35 15.13
CA GLN A 5 6.38 -4.33 15.99
C GLN A 5 6.46 -3.07 15.13
N ALA A 6 5.34 -2.35 15.05
CA ALA A 6 5.33 -0.96 14.62
C ALA A 6 6.17 -0.17 15.64
N LEU A 7 7.47 -0.04 15.39
CA LEU A 7 8.28 0.87 16.17
C LEU A 7 7.83 2.28 15.77
N LEU A 8 7.17 2.95 16.72
CA LEU A 8 6.79 4.36 16.74
C LEU A 8 5.49 4.75 16.03
N ILE A 9 4.35 4.36 16.62
CA ILE A 9 3.15 5.22 16.65
C ILE A 9 2.96 5.90 18.02
N HIS A 10 3.70 5.52 19.08
CA HIS A 10 3.37 6.04 20.42
C HIS A 10 4.27 7.11 21.03
N ASN A 11 5.55 7.28 20.67
CA ASN A 11 6.40 8.30 21.32
C ASN A 11 7.63 8.64 20.47
N GLY A 12 7.47 9.38 19.37
CA GLY A 12 8.62 9.98 18.67
C GLY A 12 8.50 11.50 18.66
N GLY A 13 9.40 12.18 19.36
CA GLY A 13 9.47 13.64 19.37
C GLY A 13 9.77 14.23 17.99
N GLU A 14 9.48 15.52 17.80
CA GLU A 14 9.78 16.23 16.56
C GLU A 14 11.26 16.07 16.18
N GLY A 15 11.52 15.51 15.01
CA GLY A 15 12.87 15.39 14.44
C GLY A 15 13.63 14.10 14.74
N GLU A 16 13.10 13.16 15.53
CA GLU A 16 13.76 11.86 15.78
C GLU A 16 14.04 11.06 14.49
N HIS A 17 13.18 11.21 13.47
CA HIS A 17 13.38 10.60 12.14
C HIS A 17 14.59 11.17 11.38
N LYS A 18 15.26 12.19 11.91
CA LYS A 18 16.49 12.76 11.38
C LYS A 18 17.73 12.31 12.16
N ASP A 19 17.55 11.54 13.24
CA ASP A 19 18.65 11.01 14.02
C ASP A 19 19.55 10.10 13.16
N PRO A 20 20.88 10.13 13.30
CA PRO A 20 21.79 9.29 12.52
C PRO A 20 21.51 7.78 12.63
N GLU A 21 21.05 7.28 13.78
CA GLU A 21 20.66 5.88 13.93
C GLU A 21 19.36 5.58 13.17
N PHE A 22 18.41 6.53 13.12
CA PHE A 22 17.22 6.39 12.31
C PHE A 22 17.53 6.46 10.81
N LEU A 23 18.44 7.34 10.38
CA LEU A 23 18.86 7.47 8.98
C LEU A 23 19.60 6.23 8.47
N LYS A 24 20.28 5.48 9.34
CA LYS A 24 20.82 4.14 9.01
C LYS A 24 19.70 3.16 8.66
N LEU A 25 18.51 3.33 9.21
CA LEU A 25 17.31 2.51 9.00
C LEU A 25 16.34 3.08 7.97
N GLN A 26 16.45 4.35 7.60
CA GLN A 26 15.68 4.95 6.53
C GLN A 26 16.43 6.17 6.04
N PRO A 27 17.24 6.04 4.97
CA PRO A 27 18.11 7.11 4.48
C PRO A 27 17.36 8.40 4.12
N PHE A 28 16.06 8.30 3.86
CA PHE A 28 15.20 9.43 3.54
C PHE A 28 14.59 10.15 4.77
N GLY A 29 14.82 9.63 5.97
CA GLY A 29 14.26 10.19 7.22
C GLY A 29 12.74 10.22 7.24
N GLN A 30 12.08 9.33 6.52
CA GLN A 30 10.61 9.27 6.44
C GLN A 30 10.07 8.23 7.42
N VAL A 31 8.92 8.53 8.01
CA VAL A 31 8.14 7.56 8.80
C VAL A 31 6.97 7.06 7.94
N PRO A 32 6.49 5.81 8.13
CA PRO A 32 6.95 4.80 9.09
C PRO A 32 8.16 4.00 8.60
N VAL A 33 8.95 3.47 9.55
CA VAL A 33 9.96 2.43 9.30
C VAL A 33 9.43 1.13 9.88
N ILE A 34 9.32 0.10 9.03
CA ILE A 34 8.93 -1.24 9.46
C ILE A 34 10.17 -2.11 9.34
N GLN A 35 10.52 -2.75 10.46
CA GLN A 35 11.50 -3.82 10.51
C GLN A 35 10.78 -5.15 10.67
N ASP A 36 11.06 -6.09 9.77
CA ASP A 36 10.62 -7.48 9.88
C ASP A 36 11.86 -8.37 9.95
N GLY A 37 12.33 -8.65 11.17
CA GLY A 37 13.63 -9.30 11.40
C GLY A 37 14.79 -8.40 10.99
N ASP A 38 15.72 -8.93 10.20
CA ASP A 38 16.92 -8.21 9.73
C ASP A 38 16.62 -7.27 8.54
N TYR A 39 15.37 -7.24 8.05
CA TYR A 39 14.97 -6.46 6.89
C TYR A 39 14.39 -5.12 7.32
N THR A 40 14.83 -4.07 6.64
CA THR A 40 14.17 -2.76 6.69
C THR A 40 13.56 -2.49 5.31
N LEU A 41 12.30 -2.03 5.27
CA LEU A 41 11.50 -1.97 4.03
C LEU A 41 12.05 -1.06 2.90
N TYR A 42 13.16 -0.36 3.11
CA TYR A 42 13.83 0.42 2.05
C TYR A 42 14.90 -0.37 1.28
N ASP A 43 15.21 -1.63 1.65
CA ASP A 43 16.17 -2.46 0.90
C ASP A 43 15.66 -2.67 -0.54
N PRO A 44 16.38 -2.17 -1.58
CA PRO A 44 15.96 -2.28 -2.97
C PRO A 44 15.70 -3.73 -3.40
N LYS A 45 16.47 -4.68 -2.85
CA LYS A 45 16.29 -6.10 -3.15
C LYS A 45 14.95 -6.61 -2.62
N ILE A 46 14.57 -6.22 -1.41
CA ILE A 46 13.30 -6.62 -0.80
C ILE A 46 12.12 -5.97 -1.54
N ILE A 47 12.27 -4.72 -1.97
CA ILE A 47 11.27 -4.06 -2.81
C ILE A 47 11.06 -4.84 -4.11
N GLN A 48 12.14 -5.18 -4.82
CA GLN A 48 12.06 -5.93 -6.07
C GLN A 48 11.46 -7.34 -5.87
N GLU A 49 11.88 -8.06 -4.83
CA GLU A 49 11.31 -9.37 -4.50
C GLU A 49 9.82 -9.29 -4.14
N SER A 50 9.42 -8.22 -3.45
CA SER A 50 8.02 -8.00 -3.04
C SER A 50 7.15 -7.64 -4.23
N GLU A 51 7.64 -6.82 -5.17
CA GLU A 51 6.98 -6.55 -6.44
C GLU A 51 6.78 -7.84 -7.25
N ALA A 52 7.80 -8.70 -7.35
CA ALA A 52 7.70 -9.97 -8.05
C ALA A 52 6.67 -10.91 -7.39
N LYS A 53 6.61 -10.94 -6.05
CA LYS A 53 5.59 -11.70 -5.30
C LYS A 53 4.19 -11.13 -5.54
N LEU A 54 4.04 -9.81 -5.48
CA LEU A 54 2.77 -9.14 -5.73
C LEU A 54 2.28 -9.39 -7.15
N GLY A 55 3.18 -9.36 -8.15
CA GLY A 55 2.85 -9.71 -9.53
C GLY A 55 2.19 -11.08 -9.65
N LYS A 56 2.75 -12.11 -9.02
CA LYS A 56 2.17 -13.46 -9.01
C LYS A 56 0.77 -13.52 -8.37
N VAL A 57 0.56 -12.76 -7.30
CA VAL A 57 -0.77 -12.67 -6.65
C VAL A 57 -1.77 -12.00 -7.60
N LEU A 58 -1.35 -10.94 -8.28
CA LEU A 58 -2.21 -10.23 -9.23
C LEU A 58 -2.50 -11.05 -10.49
N ASP A 59 -1.61 -11.97 -10.89
CA ASP A 59 -1.89 -12.93 -11.97
C ASP A 59 -3.03 -13.89 -11.58
N ILE A 60 -3.07 -14.33 -10.31
CA ILE A 60 -4.20 -15.11 -9.77
C ILE A 60 -5.48 -14.28 -9.77
N TYR A 61 -5.38 -12.98 -9.45
CA TYR A 61 -6.54 -12.08 -9.46
C TYR A 61 -7.05 -11.87 -10.89
N GLU A 62 -6.16 -11.72 -11.87
CA GLU A 62 -6.52 -11.62 -13.28
C GLU A 62 -7.34 -12.83 -13.74
N GLU A 63 -6.90 -14.04 -13.41
CA GLU A 63 -7.65 -15.26 -13.72
C GLU A 63 -9.01 -15.28 -13.00
N ARG A 64 -9.04 -14.93 -11.71
CA ARG A 64 -10.28 -14.89 -10.92
C ARG A 64 -11.28 -13.87 -11.47
N LEU A 65 -10.83 -12.66 -11.78
CA LEU A 65 -11.63 -11.55 -12.27
C LEU A 65 -12.04 -11.72 -13.75
N SER A 66 -11.39 -12.63 -14.48
CA SER A 66 -11.91 -13.08 -15.78
C SER A 66 -13.21 -13.88 -15.67
N LYS A 67 -13.50 -14.45 -14.48
CA LYS A 67 -14.64 -15.35 -14.22
C LYS A 67 -15.72 -14.72 -13.33
N SER A 68 -15.39 -13.67 -12.57
CA SER A 68 -16.29 -13.04 -11.61
C SER A 68 -16.05 -11.54 -11.57
N LYS A 69 -17.09 -10.76 -11.25
CA LYS A 69 -16.98 -9.28 -11.24
C LYS A 69 -16.06 -8.76 -10.13
N TYR A 70 -16.08 -9.40 -8.97
CA TYR A 70 -15.31 -9.04 -7.77
C TYR A 70 -14.55 -10.26 -7.23
N LEU A 71 -13.62 -10.03 -6.31
CA LEU A 71 -12.75 -11.10 -5.80
C LEU A 71 -13.56 -12.24 -5.14
N ALA A 72 -14.63 -11.89 -4.41
CA ALA A 72 -15.50 -12.83 -3.72
C ALA A 72 -16.72 -13.30 -4.53
N GLY A 73 -16.83 -12.94 -5.82
CA GLY A 73 -17.97 -13.32 -6.68
C GLY A 73 -18.63 -12.11 -7.35
N ASP A 74 -19.95 -12.08 -7.38
CA ASP A 74 -20.69 -11.10 -8.19
C ASP A 74 -21.11 -9.82 -7.43
N PHE A 75 -20.79 -9.73 -6.14
CA PHE A 75 -21.04 -8.55 -5.31
C PHE A 75 -19.77 -8.01 -4.67
N PHE A 76 -19.72 -6.68 -4.50
CA PHE A 76 -18.63 -5.99 -3.84
C PHE A 76 -18.59 -6.36 -2.37
N SER A 77 -17.41 -6.75 -1.88
CA SER A 77 -17.24 -7.34 -0.56
C SER A 77 -16.07 -6.71 0.20
N LEU A 78 -15.88 -7.16 1.44
CA LEU A 78 -14.69 -6.80 2.22
C LEU A 78 -13.39 -7.23 1.52
N ALA A 79 -13.43 -8.30 0.71
CA ALA A 79 -12.27 -8.76 -0.03
C ALA A 79 -11.79 -7.74 -1.06
N ASP A 80 -12.67 -6.89 -1.59
CA ASP A 80 -12.32 -5.82 -2.55
C ASP A 80 -11.98 -4.51 -1.84
N LEU A 81 -12.72 -4.20 -0.76
CA LEU A 81 -12.55 -2.99 0.02
C LEU A 81 -11.16 -2.88 0.66
N SER A 82 -10.59 -3.99 1.13
CA SER A 82 -9.32 -4.00 1.86
C SER A 82 -8.12 -3.59 1.01
N HIS A 83 -8.22 -3.67 -0.33
CA HIS A 83 -7.14 -3.28 -1.24
C HIS A 83 -7.07 -1.77 -1.49
N LEU A 84 -8.18 -1.04 -1.32
CA LEU A 84 -8.28 0.36 -1.72
C LEU A 84 -7.18 1.26 -1.14
N PRO A 85 -6.87 1.25 0.17
CA PRO A 85 -5.86 2.17 0.71
C PRO A 85 -4.45 1.93 0.14
N PHE A 86 -4.02 0.68 0.08
CA PHE A 86 -2.66 0.34 -0.36
C PHE A 86 -2.50 0.42 -1.88
N SER A 87 -3.50 -0.04 -2.64
CA SER A 87 -3.50 0.07 -4.09
C SER A 87 -3.59 1.52 -4.57
N GLN A 88 -4.30 2.39 -3.84
CA GLN A 88 -4.33 3.83 -4.14
C GLN A 88 -2.93 4.44 -4.01
N HIS A 89 -2.21 4.10 -2.94
CA HIS A 89 -0.84 4.59 -2.73
C HIS A 89 0.12 4.12 -3.83
N LEU A 90 0.03 2.85 -4.25
CA LEU A 90 0.82 2.31 -5.36
C LEU A 90 0.55 3.04 -6.68
N VAL A 91 -0.72 3.34 -6.97
CA VAL A 91 -1.16 3.94 -8.24
C VAL A 91 -0.97 5.45 -8.27
N ALA A 92 -1.13 6.17 -7.15
CA ALA A 92 -1.10 7.62 -7.10
C ALA A 92 0.25 8.21 -6.67
N ASP A 93 0.97 7.56 -5.77
CA ASP A 93 2.09 8.20 -5.06
C ASP A 93 3.45 7.60 -5.39
N LEU A 94 3.49 6.31 -5.75
CA LEU A 94 4.75 5.56 -5.91
C LEU A 94 5.21 5.36 -7.37
N GLY A 95 4.43 5.80 -8.36
CA GLY A 95 4.74 5.56 -9.78
C GLY A 95 4.78 4.07 -10.16
N LYS A 96 4.03 3.23 -9.44
CA LYS A 96 3.95 1.78 -9.64
C LYS A 96 2.59 1.36 -10.20
N GLU A 97 1.92 2.26 -10.91
CA GLU A 97 0.61 1.99 -11.48
C GLU A 97 0.63 0.80 -12.46
N HIS A 98 1.74 0.58 -13.16
CA HIS A 98 1.91 -0.55 -14.10
C HIS A 98 1.61 -1.91 -13.45
N ILE A 99 1.91 -2.08 -12.15
CA ILE A 99 1.62 -3.31 -11.40
C ILE A 99 0.12 -3.65 -11.44
N ILE A 100 -0.76 -2.65 -11.45
CA ILE A 100 -2.22 -2.84 -11.58
C ILE A 100 -2.67 -2.75 -13.03
N ARG A 101 -2.11 -1.80 -13.80
CA ARG A 101 -2.59 -1.42 -15.13
C ARG A 101 -2.23 -2.41 -16.23
N ASP A 102 -1.19 -3.20 -16.08
CA ASP A 102 -0.75 -4.18 -17.10
C ASP A 102 -1.68 -5.40 -17.23
N ARG A 103 -2.63 -5.56 -16.30
CA ARG A 103 -3.58 -6.67 -16.23
C ARG A 103 -4.99 -6.18 -16.55
N LYS A 104 -5.62 -6.73 -17.58
CA LYS A 104 -6.89 -6.21 -18.12
C LYS A 104 -8.02 -6.27 -17.09
N HIS A 105 -8.25 -7.42 -16.48
CA HIS A 105 -9.35 -7.63 -15.54
C HIS A 105 -9.05 -6.96 -14.19
N VAL A 106 -7.81 -7.01 -13.71
CA VAL A 106 -7.38 -6.29 -12.50
C VAL A 106 -7.50 -4.78 -12.68
N SER A 107 -7.10 -4.22 -13.83
CA SER A 107 -7.25 -2.78 -14.10
C SER A 107 -8.73 -2.38 -14.12
N ALA A 108 -9.59 -3.16 -14.78
CA ALA A 108 -11.03 -2.88 -14.81
C ALA A 108 -11.67 -2.96 -13.41
N TRP A 109 -11.29 -3.97 -12.61
CA TRP A 109 -11.71 -4.10 -11.23
C TRP A 109 -11.25 -2.91 -10.38
N TRP A 110 -9.98 -2.50 -10.51
CA TRP A 110 -9.44 -1.34 -9.82
C TRP A 110 -10.20 -0.07 -10.17
N ASP A 111 -10.48 0.16 -11.45
CA ASP A 111 -11.27 1.32 -11.89
C ASP A 111 -12.68 1.30 -11.29
N ASP A 112 -13.35 0.15 -11.21
CA ASP A 112 -14.67 0.05 -10.59
C ASP A 112 -14.61 0.36 -9.08
N ILE A 113 -13.76 -0.33 -8.32
CA ILE A 113 -13.74 -0.20 -6.86
C ILE A 113 -13.21 1.17 -6.40
N SER A 114 -12.22 1.73 -7.09
CA SER A 114 -11.65 3.04 -6.76
C SER A 114 -12.53 4.20 -7.21
N ASN A 115 -13.47 3.99 -8.15
CA ASN A 115 -14.42 5.03 -8.54
C ASN A 115 -15.67 5.11 -7.65
N ARG A 116 -15.81 4.21 -6.67
CA ARG A 116 -16.97 4.22 -5.76
C ARG A 116 -17.10 5.54 -5.01
N PRO A 117 -18.30 6.15 -4.92
CA PRO A 117 -18.52 7.39 -4.19
C PRO A 117 -18.07 7.33 -2.73
N SER A 118 -18.29 6.18 -2.07
CA SER A 118 -17.84 5.94 -0.69
C SER A 118 -16.31 5.99 -0.57
N TRP A 119 -15.59 5.38 -1.50
CA TRP A 119 -14.13 5.43 -1.52
C TRP A 119 -13.61 6.82 -1.83
N LYS A 120 -14.14 7.49 -2.86
CA LYS A 120 -13.73 8.87 -3.18
C LYS A 120 -13.88 9.80 -1.99
N LYS A 121 -14.95 9.65 -1.21
CA LYS A 121 -15.14 10.40 0.04
C LYS A 121 -14.05 10.07 1.08
N VAL A 122 -13.75 8.79 1.32
CA VAL A 122 -12.67 8.38 2.24
C VAL A 122 -11.31 8.88 1.78
N HIS A 123 -11.00 8.78 0.49
CA HIS A 123 -9.74 9.26 -0.08
C HIS A 123 -9.59 10.78 0.08
N GLN A 124 -10.66 11.54 -0.13
CA GLN A 124 -10.68 12.99 0.11
C GLN A 124 -10.50 13.34 1.60
N LEU A 125 -11.03 12.52 2.51
CA LEU A 125 -10.82 12.68 3.95
C LEU A 125 -9.40 12.24 4.37
N GLY A 126 -8.83 11.26 3.67
CA GLY A 126 -7.50 10.68 3.89
C GLY A 126 -6.35 11.56 3.41
N VAL A 127 -6.63 12.63 2.64
CA VAL A 127 -5.78 13.83 2.59
C VAL A 127 -5.95 14.57 3.93
N PHE A 128 -5.65 13.89 5.03
CA PHE A 128 -5.25 14.57 6.24
C PHE A 128 -3.93 15.24 5.87
N GLU A 129 -3.99 16.53 5.54
CA GLU A 129 -3.03 17.44 6.13
C GLU A 129 -2.89 16.99 7.59
N PHE A 130 -1.77 16.34 7.93
CA PHE A 130 -1.30 16.47 9.30
C PHE A 130 -1.17 17.97 9.47
N PRO A 131 -2.05 18.63 10.26
CA PRO A 131 -1.88 20.06 10.48
C PRO A 131 -0.45 20.20 10.97
N LYS A 132 0.36 20.99 10.25
CA LYS A 132 1.67 21.39 10.77
C LYS A 132 1.33 22.03 12.12
N ARG A 133 1.64 21.31 13.20
CA ARG A 133 1.46 21.84 14.54
C ARG A 133 2.25 23.15 14.57
N LEU A 134 1.54 24.23 14.89
CA LEU A 134 2.12 25.54 15.18
C LEU A 134 3.08 25.44 16.36
#